data_AF-A0A5E4M211-F1
#
_entry.id   AF-A0A5E4M211-F1
#
_cell.length_a   1.000
_cell.length_b   1.000
_cell.length_c   1.000
_cell.angle_alpha   90.00
_cell.angle_beta   90.00
_cell.angle_gamma   90.00
#
_symmetry.space_group_name_H-M   'P 1'
#
loop_
_entity.id
_entity.type
_entity.pdbx_description
1 polymer ?
#
loop_
_entity_poly.entity_id
_entity_poly.type
_entity_poly.pdbx_seq_one_letter_code
_entity_poly.pdbx_strand_id
1 'polypeptide(L)'
;MRPDDEVFGLVDAPITLYIYIIPISTGYNKPLIKVLQQKICKLNEKYKICVLLFNEMNLVPHLQYDDNIKFISGFEDNDISRTQQFANHALVFMIRGVIKKYKQLISFTFCKSITSRHDLSNQIKKVQAIHSTAHKVIATIYDQRATNTAAINLLRAETKVKCLKKNIDYNDLFYEVDCGTEVIKKLVHLNDPPQLLKEIQIICRIKRSFIENNNKHEASWKHILDLFKLDSNIDDVKLLPRLTVKHVIPDKNKKKM
;
A
#
# COMPACT_ATOMS: atom_id res chain seq x y z
N MET A 1 -48.96 26.44 -20.44
CA MET A 1 -48.70 25.52 -19.32
C MET A 1 -47.66 24.48 -19.75
N ARG A 2 -46.39 24.79 -19.50
CA ARG A 2 -45.31 23.81 -19.27
C ARG A 2 -44.68 24.24 -17.94
N PRO A 3 -44.44 23.32 -16.99
CA PRO A 3 -43.92 23.68 -15.69
C PRO A 3 -42.42 23.98 -15.81
N ASP A 4 -42.07 25.19 -15.39
CA ASP A 4 -40.86 25.56 -14.67
C ASP A 4 -39.58 24.78 -15.03
N ASP A 5 -38.82 25.37 -15.96
CA ASP A 5 -37.38 25.16 -16.05
C ASP A 5 -36.73 25.68 -14.75
N GLU A 6 -36.63 24.83 -13.74
CA GLU A 6 -35.73 25.04 -12.60
C GLU A 6 -34.29 25.06 -13.13
N VAL A 7 -33.83 26.26 -13.46
CA VAL A 7 -32.42 26.55 -13.69
C VAL A 7 -31.69 26.19 -12.39
N PHE A 8 -30.99 25.06 -12.41
CA PHE A 8 -30.05 24.70 -11.35
C PHE A 8 -29.03 25.83 -11.21
N GLY A 9 -29.23 26.68 -10.20
CA GLY A 9 -28.30 27.75 -9.82
C GLY A 9 -27.01 27.14 -9.28
N LEU A 10 -26.14 26.70 -10.19
CA LEU A 10 -24.72 26.53 -9.90
C LEU A 10 -24.18 27.93 -9.64
N VAL A 11 -23.81 28.19 -8.38
CA VAL A 11 -23.15 29.43 -7.94
C VAL A 11 -22.00 29.75 -8.91
N ASP A 12 -21.99 30.97 -9.47
CA ASP A 12 -21.09 31.44 -10.55
C ASP A 12 -19.58 31.40 -10.25
N ALA A 13 -19.16 30.89 -9.10
CA ALA A 13 -17.76 30.63 -8.84
C ALA A 13 -17.34 29.35 -9.59
N PRO A 14 -16.33 29.40 -10.48
CA PRO A 14 -15.87 28.22 -11.18
C PRO A 14 -15.47 27.15 -10.15
N ILE A 15 -15.85 25.89 -10.39
CA ILE A 15 -15.56 24.74 -9.52
C ILE A 15 -14.09 24.71 -9.07
N THR A 16 -13.18 25.19 -9.92
CA THR A 16 -11.76 25.38 -9.66
C THR A 16 -11.46 26.24 -8.42
N LEU A 17 -12.22 27.30 -8.18
CA LEU A 17 -12.05 28.18 -7.02
C LEU A 17 -12.40 27.43 -5.72
N TYR A 18 -13.46 26.62 -5.72
CA TYR A 18 -13.85 25.83 -4.56
C TYR A 18 -12.85 24.71 -4.23
N ILE A 19 -12.26 24.09 -5.25
CA ILE A 19 -11.21 23.08 -5.07
C ILE A 19 -9.95 23.72 -4.44
N TYR A 20 -9.65 24.97 -4.82
CA TYR A 20 -8.47 25.70 -4.31
C TYR A 20 -8.54 26.04 -2.82
N ILE A 21 -9.73 26.00 -2.20
CA ILE A 21 -9.94 26.32 -0.78
C ILE A 21 -9.43 25.19 0.14
N ILE A 22 -9.23 23.98 -0.37
CA ILE A 22 -8.82 22.83 0.45
C ILE A 22 -7.31 22.60 0.26
N PRO A 23 -6.44 23.16 1.13
CA PRO A 23 -5.02 22.91 1.04
C PRO A 23 -4.73 21.44 1.36
N ILE A 24 -4.03 20.78 0.43
CA ILE A 24 -3.53 19.42 0.59
C ILE A 24 -2.01 19.49 0.58
N SER A 25 -1.40 19.20 1.72
CA SER A 25 0.05 19.10 1.90
C SER A 25 0.48 17.66 2.12
N THR A 26 1.79 17.42 2.10
CA THR A 26 2.38 16.17 2.58
C THR A 26 1.98 15.88 4.03
N GLY A 27 2.09 14.62 4.40
CA GLY A 27 1.59 14.11 5.65
C GLY A 27 0.10 13.86 5.58
N TYR A 28 -0.59 14.13 6.68
CA TYR A 28 -2.00 13.84 6.83
C TYR A 28 -2.83 15.12 6.91
N ASN A 29 -3.96 15.14 6.21
CA ASN A 29 -4.86 16.29 6.22
C ASN A 29 -5.74 16.27 7.49
N LYS A 30 -5.41 17.13 8.46
CA LYS A 30 -6.10 17.25 9.76
C LYS A 30 -7.63 17.47 9.61
N PRO A 31 -8.10 18.44 8.80
CA PRO A 31 -9.54 18.62 8.53
C PRO A 31 -10.21 17.34 8.01
N LEU A 32 -9.60 16.69 7.02
CA LEU A 32 -10.14 15.47 6.41
C LEU A 32 -10.24 14.34 7.44
N ILE A 33 -9.21 14.16 8.28
CA ILE A 33 -9.25 13.17 9.36
C ILE A 33 -10.35 13.46 10.38
N LYS A 34 -10.56 14.71 10.77
CA LYS A 34 -11.62 15.08 11.72
C LYS A 34 -13.01 14.72 11.16
N VAL A 35 -13.26 15.04 9.89
CA VAL A 35 -14.52 14.68 9.21
C VAL A 35 -14.69 13.17 9.13
N LEU A 36 -13.61 12.44 8.84
CA LEU A 36 -13.65 10.98 8.81
C LEU A 36 -13.98 10.40 10.18
N GLN A 37 -13.29 10.84 11.24
CA GLN A 37 -13.54 10.40 12.61
C GLN A 37 -15.02 10.56 12.97
N GLN A 38 -15.63 11.71 12.66
CA GLN A 38 -17.06 11.95 12.90
C GLN A 38 -17.97 10.96 12.15
N LYS A 39 -17.64 10.59 10.91
CA LYS A 39 -18.41 9.61 10.14
C LYS A 39 -18.26 8.20 10.71
N ILE A 40 -17.07 7.83 11.16
CA ILE A 40 -16.76 6.48 11.63
C ILE A 40 -17.27 6.25 13.04
N CYS A 41 -17.28 7.26 13.91
CA CYS A 41 -17.88 7.17 15.23
C CYS A 41 -19.37 6.79 15.17
N LYS A 42 -20.06 7.12 14.08
CA LYS A 42 -21.47 6.75 13.82
C LYS A 42 -21.64 5.32 13.30
N LEU A 43 -20.58 4.60 12.97
CA LEU A 43 -20.65 3.21 12.51
C LEU A 43 -20.68 2.25 13.71
N ASN A 44 -21.37 1.12 13.55
CA ASN A 44 -21.29 0.02 14.52
C ASN A 44 -19.86 -0.52 14.61
N GLU A 45 -19.45 -1.03 15.77
CA GLU A 45 -18.09 -1.50 16.04
C GLU A 45 -17.54 -2.48 15.00
N LYS A 46 -18.37 -3.43 14.54
CA LYS A 46 -17.98 -4.36 13.48
C LYS A 46 -17.56 -3.67 12.17
N TYR A 47 -18.14 -2.51 11.86
CA TYR A 47 -17.82 -1.76 10.64
C TYR A 47 -16.62 -0.81 10.79
N LYS A 48 -16.07 -0.65 12.00
CA LYS A 48 -14.85 0.13 12.25
C LYS A 48 -13.58 -0.68 12.01
N ILE A 49 -13.70 -2.00 11.79
CA ILE A 49 -12.58 -2.90 11.50
C ILE A 49 -12.02 -2.61 10.11
N CYS A 50 -10.74 -2.27 10.05
CA CYS A 50 -10.07 -1.90 8.81
C CYS A 50 -8.62 -2.39 8.75
N VAL A 51 -8.05 -2.31 7.55
CA VAL A 51 -6.63 -2.55 7.28
C VAL A 51 -5.98 -1.28 6.76
N LEU A 52 -4.69 -1.11 7.05
CA LEU A 52 -3.87 -0.04 6.52
C LEU A 52 -3.08 -0.58 5.31
N LEU A 53 -3.36 -0.02 4.15
CA LEU A 53 -2.66 -0.28 2.90
C LEU A 53 -1.64 0.84 2.69
N PHE A 54 -0.47 0.50 2.15
CA PHE A 54 0.44 1.52 1.65
C PHE A 54 1.14 1.02 0.38
N ASN A 55 1.64 1.95 -0.43
CA ASN A 55 2.51 1.63 -1.57
C ASN A 55 3.36 2.86 -1.92
N GLU A 56 4.46 2.63 -2.63
CA GLU A 56 5.24 3.67 -3.29
C GLU A 56 4.88 3.75 -4.78
N MET A 57 4.69 4.97 -5.26
CA MET A 57 4.37 5.27 -6.66
C MET A 57 5.49 6.11 -7.27
N ASN A 58 5.96 5.73 -8.45
CA ASN A 58 6.95 6.50 -9.19
C ASN A 58 6.33 7.83 -9.68
N LEU A 59 7.12 8.89 -9.61
CA LEU A 59 6.78 10.22 -10.09
C LEU A 59 7.84 10.68 -11.08
N VAL A 60 7.43 11.54 -12.01
CA VAL A 60 8.38 12.31 -12.82
C VAL A 60 8.90 13.46 -11.94
N PRO A 61 10.23 13.57 -11.71
CA PRO A 61 10.78 14.67 -10.94
C PRO A 61 10.47 15.99 -11.63
N HIS A 62 9.83 16.91 -10.92
CA HIS A 62 9.47 18.22 -11.44
C HIS A 62 9.30 19.21 -10.27
N LEU A 63 9.76 20.45 -10.45
CA LEU A 63 9.50 21.53 -9.50
C LEU A 63 8.35 22.39 -10.00
N GLN A 64 7.40 22.66 -9.12
CA GLN A 64 6.30 23.56 -9.40
C GLN A 64 6.14 24.54 -8.25
N TYR A 65 6.18 25.83 -8.57
CA TYR A 65 5.83 26.89 -7.64
C TYR A 65 4.31 27.11 -7.67
N ASP A 66 3.69 27.05 -6.50
CA ASP A 66 2.30 27.45 -6.30
C ASP A 66 2.30 28.85 -5.66
N ASP A 67 1.83 29.83 -6.43
CA ASP A 67 1.81 31.22 -6.03
C ASP A 67 0.79 31.49 -4.90
N ASN A 68 -0.26 30.67 -4.79
CA ASN A 68 -1.32 30.88 -3.81
C ASN A 68 -0.87 30.50 -2.39
N ILE A 69 -0.16 29.38 -2.27
CA ILE A 69 0.40 28.92 -0.99
C ILE A 69 1.87 29.33 -0.80
N LYS A 70 2.44 30.09 -1.76
CA LYS A 70 3.83 30.54 -1.79
C LYS A 70 4.81 29.40 -1.51
N PHE A 71 4.59 28.25 -2.16
CA PHE A 71 5.30 27.01 -1.88
C PHE A 71 5.85 26.38 -3.15
N ILE A 72 7.07 25.85 -3.08
CA ILE A 72 7.67 25.08 -4.18
C ILE A 72 7.49 23.58 -3.89
N SER A 73 6.69 22.90 -4.69
CA SER A 73 6.53 21.45 -4.66
C SER A 73 7.59 20.75 -5.53
N GLY A 74 7.79 19.44 -5.31
CA GLY A 74 8.71 18.62 -6.12
C GLY A 74 10.00 18.19 -5.42
N PHE A 75 10.22 18.66 -4.20
CA PHE A 75 11.29 18.18 -3.33
C PHE A 75 10.83 17.01 -2.46
N GLU A 76 11.78 16.22 -1.99
CA GLU A 76 11.55 15.20 -0.96
C GLU A 76 11.07 15.84 0.35
N ASP A 77 9.98 15.31 0.87
CA ASP A 77 9.21 15.84 2.00
C ASP A 77 8.45 14.70 2.69
N ASN A 78 8.88 14.36 3.90
CA ASN A 78 8.31 13.27 4.70
C ASN A 78 7.39 13.75 5.84
N ASP A 79 6.83 14.98 5.73
CA ASP A 79 6.02 15.64 6.78
C ASP A 79 6.82 16.02 8.06
N ILE A 80 8.08 15.59 8.21
CA ILE A 80 8.95 15.96 9.34
C ILE A 80 10.06 16.91 8.87
N SER A 81 10.68 16.55 7.76
CA SER A 81 11.80 17.23 7.15
C SER A 81 11.61 17.27 5.64
N ARG A 82 12.22 18.29 5.06
CA ARG A 82 12.25 18.52 3.63
C ARG A 82 13.70 18.69 3.20
N THR A 83 14.11 17.99 2.16
CA THR A 83 15.49 18.07 1.63
C THR A 83 15.49 18.81 0.30
N GLN A 84 16.66 19.17 -0.22
CA GLN A 84 16.78 19.77 -1.57
C GLN A 84 16.87 18.71 -2.68
N GLN A 85 16.58 17.43 -2.37
CA GLN A 85 16.56 16.36 -3.36
C GLN A 85 15.23 16.38 -4.13
N PHE A 86 15.28 16.17 -5.44
CA PHE A 86 14.07 16.05 -6.25
C PHE A 86 13.34 14.75 -5.95
N ALA A 87 12.10 14.85 -5.50
CA ALA A 87 11.25 13.69 -5.30
C ALA A 87 10.98 12.99 -6.62
N ASN A 88 11.07 11.67 -6.62
CA ASN A 88 10.71 10.83 -7.75
C ASN A 88 9.81 9.66 -7.35
N HIS A 89 9.41 9.59 -6.08
CA HIS A 89 8.41 8.66 -5.58
C HIS A 89 7.49 9.36 -4.58
N ALA A 90 6.25 8.87 -4.49
CA ALA A 90 5.32 9.18 -3.42
C ALA A 90 4.99 7.91 -2.62
N LEU A 91 5.18 7.97 -1.31
CA LEU A 91 4.65 6.97 -0.38
C LEU A 91 3.23 7.38 0.00
N VAL A 92 2.29 6.45 -0.14
CA VAL A 92 0.86 6.72 0.02
C VAL A 92 0.25 5.73 1.01
N PHE A 93 -0.47 6.22 2.02
CA PHE A 93 -1.20 5.40 2.99
C PHE A 93 -2.72 5.52 2.77
N MET A 94 -3.40 4.38 2.76
CA MET A 94 -4.84 4.28 2.58
C MET A 94 -5.44 3.32 3.61
N ILE A 95 -6.59 3.65 4.18
CA ILE A 95 -7.36 2.73 5.01
C ILE A 95 -8.46 2.09 4.16
N ARG A 96 -8.68 0.79 4.38
CA ARG A 96 -9.78 0.03 3.78
C ARG A 96 -10.56 -0.72 4.85
N GLY A 97 -11.88 -0.54 4.87
CA GLY A 97 -12.77 -1.32 5.73
C GLY A 97 -12.80 -2.79 5.33
N VAL A 98 -12.76 -3.68 6.32
CA VAL A 98 -12.79 -5.14 6.10
C VAL A 98 -14.21 -5.61 5.86
N ILE A 99 -15.12 -5.24 6.77
CA ILE A 99 -16.53 -5.66 6.71
C ILE A 99 -17.34 -4.68 5.84
N LYS A 100 -17.30 -3.39 6.18
CA LYS A 100 -17.93 -2.35 5.37
C LYS A 100 -16.96 -1.90 4.28
N LYS A 101 -17.40 -1.92 3.03
CA LYS A 101 -16.60 -1.48 1.89
C LYS A 101 -16.48 0.04 1.90
N TYR A 102 -15.37 0.55 2.40
CA TYR A 102 -14.93 1.93 2.23
C TYR A 102 -13.42 1.96 2.05
N LYS A 103 -12.93 2.98 1.35
CA LYS A 103 -11.50 3.22 1.12
C LYS A 103 -11.25 4.72 1.23
N GLN A 104 -10.15 5.10 1.86
CA GLN A 104 -9.84 6.50 2.07
C GLN A 104 -8.33 6.72 2.14
N LEU A 105 -7.84 7.68 1.36
CA LEU A 105 -6.48 8.16 1.46
C LEU A 105 -6.28 8.88 2.80
N ILE A 106 -5.21 8.54 3.50
CA ILE A 106 -4.91 9.07 4.83
C ILE A 106 -3.77 10.08 4.78
N SER A 107 -2.66 9.67 4.16
CA SER A 107 -1.47 10.49 4.08
C SER A 107 -0.67 10.14 2.83
N PHE A 108 0.14 11.09 2.42
CA PHE A 108 1.17 10.86 1.43
C PHE A 108 2.41 11.67 1.76
N THR A 109 3.57 11.17 1.35
CA THR A 109 4.86 11.85 1.47
C THR A 109 5.67 11.65 0.20
N PHE A 110 6.66 12.50 -0.02
CA PHE A 110 7.54 12.44 -1.17
C PHE A 110 8.94 12.02 -0.77
N CYS A 111 9.56 11.15 -1.55
CA CYS A 111 10.93 10.69 -1.28
C CYS A 111 11.77 10.60 -2.55
N LYS A 112 13.10 10.65 -2.35
CA LYS A 112 14.07 10.31 -3.39
C LYS A 112 14.37 8.82 -3.35
N SER A 113 14.08 8.16 -4.46
CA SER A 113 14.31 6.75 -4.78
C SER A 113 13.51 5.76 -3.96
N ILE A 114 13.63 5.77 -2.63
CA ILE A 114 12.93 4.84 -1.75
C ILE A 114 12.82 5.43 -0.35
N THR A 115 11.69 5.23 0.31
CA THR A 115 11.52 5.65 1.71
C THR A 115 12.42 4.80 2.59
N SER A 116 13.21 5.42 3.47
CA SER A 116 14.09 4.67 4.37
C SER A 116 13.29 3.81 5.35
N ARG A 117 13.86 2.68 5.79
CA ARG A 117 13.20 1.78 6.76
C ARG A 117 12.82 2.47 8.08
N HIS A 118 13.62 3.46 8.50
CA HIS A 118 13.37 4.23 9.72
C HIS A 118 12.21 5.21 9.52
N ASP A 119 12.22 5.94 8.39
CA ASP A 119 11.16 6.88 8.07
C ASP A 119 9.82 6.15 7.91
N LEU A 120 9.80 5.05 7.17
CA LEU A 120 8.61 4.24 6.99
C LEU A 120 8.05 3.70 8.31
N SER A 121 8.91 3.19 9.20
CA SER A 121 8.50 2.76 10.54
C SER A 121 7.85 3.90 11.33
N ASN A 122 8.44 5.09 11.28
CA ASN A 122 7.89 6.29 11.93
C ASN A 122 6.55 6.71 11.32
N GLN A 123 6.42 6.69 9.99
CA GLN A 123 5.17 7.01 9.30
C GLN A 123 4.06 6.02 9.64
N ILE A 124 4.36 4.71 9.71
CA ILE A 124 3.39 3.69 10.17
C ILE A 124 2.92 4.02 11.60
N LYS A 125 3.83 4.33 12.52
CA LYS A 125 3.49 4.70 13.90
C LYS A 125 2.57 5.93 13.95
N LYS A 126 2.94 6.99 13.21
CA LYS A 126 2.14 8.22 13.11
C LYS A 126 0.72 7.95 12.61
N VAL A 127 0.58 7.25 11.49
CA VAL A 127 -0.72 6.96 10.87
C VAL A 127 -1.61 6.14 11.80
N GLN A 128 -1.03 5.20 12.56
CA GLN A 128 -1.77 4.43 13.57
C GLN A 128 -2.24 5.29 14.75
N ALA A 129 -1.41 6.21 15.22
CA ALA A 129 -1.73 7.13 16.31
C ALA A 129 -2.89 8.08 15.96
N ILE A 130 -2.99 8.49 14.69
CA ILE A 130 -4.04 9.42 14.24
C ILE A 130 -5.40 8.74 14.12
N HIS A 131 -5.41 7.45 13.76
CA HIS A 131 -6.63 6.69 13.53
C HIS A 131 -7.04 5.80 14.71
N SER A 132 -6.23 5.68 15.75
CA SER A 132 -6.58 4.99 16.99
C SER A 132 -7.85 5.54 17.66
N THR A 133 -8.22 6.79 17.38
CA THR A 133 -9.40 7.44 17.95
C THR A 133 -10.73 7.03 17.32
N ALA A 134 -10.74 6.48 16.09
CA ALA A 134 -11.99 6.14 15.40
C ALA A 134 -11.99 4.78 14.68
N HIS A 135 -10.83 4.28 14.25
CA HIS A 135 -10.71 3.06 13.47
C HIS A 135 -10.01 1.93 14.25
N LYS A 136 -10.52 0.70 14.06
CA LYS A 136 -9.86 -0.52 14.53
C LYS A 136 -9.02 -1.14 13.43
N VAL A 137 -7.81 -0.61 13.27
CA VAL A 137 -6.80 -1.17 12.35
C VAL A 137 -6.25 -2.47 12.94
N ILE A 138 -6.39 -3.58 12.21
CA ILE A 138 -5.96 -4.92 12.66
C ILE A 138 -4.75 -5.47 11.91
N ALA A 139 -4.50 -4.96 10.70
CA ALA A 139 -3.43 -5.43 9.85
C ALA A 139 -2.90 -4.31 8.94
N THR A 140 -1.66 -4.49 8.50
CA THR A 140 -1.02 -3.72 7.47
C THR A 140 -0.81 -4.56 6.21
N ILE A 141 -0.96 -3.97 5.04
CA ILE A 141 -0.73 -4.65 3.75
C ILE A 141 0.20 -3.82 2.89
N TYR A 142 1.25 -4.46 2.37
CA TYR A 142 2.26 -3.81 1.53
C TYR A 142 3.00 -4.82 0.62
N ASP A 143 3.81 -4.34 -0.33
CA ASP A 143 4.67 -5.15 -1.21
C ASP A 143 5.96 -5.68 -0.53
N GLN A 144 6.54 -6.77 -1.02
CA GLN A 144 7.66 -7.43 -0.32
C GLN A 144 9.05 -6.81 -0.64
N ARG A 145 9.15 -5.52 -0.94
CA ARG A 145 10.46 -4.88 -1.13
C ARG A 145 11.31 -4.96 0.14
N ALA A 146 12.64 -5.04 -0.05
CA ALA A 146 13.61 -5.21 1.01
C ALA A 146 13.50 -4.13 2.11
N THR A 147 13.32 -2.87 1.72
CA THR A 147 13.22 -1.75 2.67
C THR A 147 11.97 -1.83 3.55
N ASN A 148 10.86 -2.27 2.98
CA ASN A 148 9.60 -2.43 3.71
C ASN A 148 9.67 -3.61 4.67
N THR A 149 10.24 -4.73 4.22
CA THR A 149 10.54 -5.88 5.09
C THR A 149 11.44 -5.45 6.26
N ALA A 150 12.46 -4.63 5.99
CA ALA A 150 13.35 -4.12 7.02
C ALA A 150 12.64 -3.18 8.02
N ALA A 151 11.66 -2.38 7.58
CA ALA A 151 10.86 -1.52 8.45
C ALA A 151 9.95 -2.33 9.39
N ILE A 152 9.28 -3.37 8.86
CA ILE A 152 8.46 -4.28 9.67
C ILE A 152 9.31 -5.06 10.67
N ASN A 153 10.49 -5.53 10.27
CA ASN A 153 11.41 -6.20 11.17
C ASN A 153 11.93 -5.28 12.28
N LEU A 154 12.11 -3.98 11.98
CA LEU A 154 12.43 -2.99 13.01
C LEU A 154 11.30 -2.84 14.02
N LEU A 155 10.04 -2.76 13.58
CA LEU A 155 8.87 -2.71 14.48
C LEU A 155 8.73 -3.97 15.34
N ARG A 156 8.99 -5.15 14.76
CA ARG A 156 9.03 -6.43 15.47
C ARG A 156 10.13 -6.46 16.53
N ALA A 157 11.34 -6.01 16.17
CA ALA A 157 12.46 -5.95 17.11
C ALA A 157 12.17 -5.02 18.30
N GLU A 158 11.59 -3.85 18.04
CA GLU A 158 11.14 -2.93 19.11
C GLU A 158 10.10 -3.59 20.02
N THR A 159 9.15 -4.32 19.44
CA THR A 159 8.12 -5.06 20.19
C THR A 159 8.73 -6.15 21.06
N LYS A 160 9.65 -6.94 20.51
CA LYS A 160 10.38 -7.98 21.24
C LYS A 160 11.11 -7.41 22.46
N VAL A 161 11.79 -6.27 22.30
CA VAL A 161 12.46 -5.59 23.43
C VAL A 161 11.46 -5.17 24.50
N LYS A 162 10.27 -4.66 24.13
CA LYS A 162 9.21 -4.30 25.09
C LYS A 162 8.65 -5.52 25.83
N CYS A 163 8.39 -6.62 25.13
CA CYS A 163 7.91 -7.88 25.71
C CYS A 163 8.91 -8.45 26.72
N LEU A 164 10.21 -8.47 26.37
CA LEU A 164 11.28 -8.92 27.26
C LEU A 164 11.34 -8.09 28.54
N LYS A 165 11.24 -6.75 28.45
CA LYS A 165 11.20 -5.87 29.62
C LYS A 165 9.99 -6.10 30.53
N LYS A 166 8.87 -6.56 29.98
CA LYS A 166 7.63 -6.87 30.71
C LYS A 166 7.55 -8.34 31.16
N ASN A 167 8.55 -9.16 30.82
CA ASN A 167 8.57 -10.60 31.07
C ASN A 167 7.37 -11.34 30.44
N ILE A 168 7.03 -10.97 29.20
CA ILE A 168 5.93 -11.55 28.41
C ILE A 168 6.51 -12.27 27.19
N ASP A 169 5.97 -13.44 26.85
CA ASP A 169 6.33 -14.17 25.64
C ASP A 169 6.00 -13.38 24.37
N TYR A 170 6.99 -13.27 23.48
CA TYR A 170 6.88 -12.55 22.22
C TYR A 170 6.56 -13.51 21.06
N ASN A 171 5.70 -13.06 20.16
CA ASN A 171 5.28 -13.81 18.98
C ASN A 171 5.52 -12.98 17.71
N ASP A 172 6.31 -13.51 16.77
CA ASP A 172 6.70 -12.85 15.51
C ASP A 172 5.54 -12.59 14.52
N LEU A 173 4.35 -13.14 14.79
CA LEU A 173 3.15 -12.90 13.98
C LEU A 173 2.64 -11.46 14.08
N PHE A 174 2.98 -10.72 15.14
CA PHE A 174 2.53 -9.35 15.31
C PHE A 174 3.66 -8.40 15.73
N TYR A 175 3.40 -7.11 15.56
CA TYR A 175 4.20 -6.04 16.17
C TYR A 175 3.27 -5.03 16.85
N GLU A 176 3.80 -4.36 17.86
CA GLU A 176 3.09 -3.39 18.67
C GLU A 176 3.44 -1.96 18.25
N VAL A 177 2.40 -1.16 18.00
CA VAL A 177 2.54 0.26 17.74
C VAL A 177 1.95 1.04 18.89
N ASP A 178 2.79 1.89 19.49
CA ASP A 178 2.35 2.86 20.48
C ASP A 178 1.70 4.05 19.77
N CYS A 179 0.44 4.29 20.11
CA CYS A 179 -0.38 5.32 19.48
C CYS A 179 -0.40 6.63 20.30
N GLY A 180 0.40 6.76 21.36
CA GLY A 180 0.46 7.96 22.21
C GLY A 180 -0.77 8.19 23.10
N THR A 181 -1.78 7.33 22.99
CA THR A 181 -3.05 7.41 23.73
C THR A 181 -3.26 6.15 24.58
N GLU A 182 -2.32 5.77 25.46
CA GLU A 182 -2.36 4.57 26.35
C GLU A 182 -2.68 3.20 25.69
N VAL A 183 -2.99 3.17 24.39
CA VAL A 183 -3.49 2.02 23.64
C VAL A 183 -2.36 1.52 22.77
N ILE A 184 -1.86 0.35 23.15
CA ILE A 184 -0.92 -0.42 22.34
C ILE A 184 -1.74 -1.26 21.36
N LYS A 185 -1.49 -1.10 20.06
CA LYS A 185 -2.13 -1.91 19.02
C LYS A 185 -1.21 -3.02 18.55
N LYS A 186 -1.73 -4.25 18.58
CA LYS A 186 -1.11 -5.41 17.93
C LYS A 186 -1.56 -5.46 16.47
N LEU A 187 -0.59 -5.44 15.56
CA LEU A 187 -0.82 -5.43 14.12
C LEU A 187 -0.16 -6.64 13.47
N VAL A 188 -0.88 -7.27 12.54
CA VAL A 188 -0.34 -8.31 11.67
C VAL A 188 0.08 -7.68 10.35
N HIS A 189 1.28 -8.04 9.86
CA HIS A 189 1.71 -7.67 8.52
C HIS A 189 1.29 -8.73 7.50
N LEU A 190 0.65 -8.31 6.40
CA LEU A 190 0.26 -9.16 5.29
C LEU A 190 0.97 -8.68 4.01
N ASN A 191 1.53 -9.63 3.26
CA ASN A 191 2.11 -9.32 1.96
C ASN A 191 1.01 -9.24 0.90
N ASP A 192 1.20 -8.40 -0.12
CA ASP A 192 0.30 -8.30 -1.27
C ASP A 192 0.22 -9.64 -2.06
N PRO A 193 -0.91 -10.37 -2.06
CA PRO A 193 -0.97 -11.70 -2.66
C PRO A 193 -0.63 -11.75 -4.16
N PRO A 194 -1.12 -10.83 -5.02
CA PRO A 194 -0.68 -10.75 -6.41
C PRO A 194 0.83 -10.59 -6.59
N GLN A 195 1.49 -9.86 -5.70
CA GLN A 195 2.95 -9.70 -5.75
C GLN A 195 3.66 -11.01 -5.39
N LEU A 196 3.20 -11.72 -4.37
CA LEU A 196 3.70 -13.06 -4.03
C LEU A 196 3.59 -14.03 -5.22
N LEU A 197 2.46 -14.02 -5.92
CA LEU A 197 2.25 -14.88 -7.09
C LEU A 197 3.23 -14.55 -8.23
N LYS A 198 3.51 -13.26 -8.45
CA LYS A 198 4.53 -12.84 -9.43
C LYS A 198 5.93 -13.31 -9.02
N GLU A 199 6.25 -13.26 -7.74
CA GLU A 199 7.53 -13.71 -7.21
C GLU A 199 7.70 -15.23 -7.36
N ILE A 200 6.66 -16.01 -7.06
CA ILE A 200 6.65 -17.46 -7.31
C ILE A 200 6.90 -17.73 -8.79
N GLN A 201 6.24 -17.00 -9.69
CA GLN A 201 6.47 -17.16 -11.13
C GLN A 201 7.94 -16.88 -11.52
N ILE A 202 8.57 -15.85 -10.93
CA ILE A 202 9.98 -15.53 -11.14
C ILE A 202 10.88 -16.64 -10.57
N ILE A 203 10.61 -17.13 -9.36
CA ILE A 203 11.39 -18.19 -8.72
C ILE A 203 11.34 -19.48 -9.55
N CYS A 204 10.16 -19.85 -10.07
CA CYS A 204 9.98 -21.02 -10.93
C CYS A 204 10.64 -20.87 -12.32
N ARG A 205 11.08 -19.66 -12.71
CA ARG A 205 11.93 -19.50 -13.92
C ARG A 205 13.31 -20.12 -13.74
N ILE A 206 13.79 -20.16 -12.50
CA ILE A 206 15.05 -20.79 -12.14
C ILE A 206 14.74 -22.24 -11.75
N LYS A 207 15.61 -23.18 -12.14
CA LYS A 207 15.52 -24.58 -11.69
C LYS A 207 15.67 -24.62 -10.17
N ARG A 208 14.65 -25.12 -9.48
CA ARG A 208 14.58 -25.18 -8.01
C ARG A 208 14.25 -26.58 -7.54
N SER A 209 14.96 -27.04 -6.52
CA SER A 209 14.61 -28.28 -5.81
C SER A 209 13.85 -27.95 -4.54
N PHE A 210 12.85 -28.76 -4.22
CA PHE A 210 12.06 -28.65 -3.00
C PHE A 210 11.80 -30.05 -2.44
N ILE A 211 11.45 -30.13 -1.16
CA ILE A 211 11.19 -31.40 -0.47
C ILE A 211 9.70 -31.46 -0.18
N GLU A 212 9.07 -32.54 -0.60
CA GLU A 212 7.67 -32.84 -0.29
C GLU A 212 7.57 -34.32 0.09
N ASN A 213 7.02 -34.62 1.27
CA ASN A 213 6.90 -35.98 1.81
C ASN A 213 8.23 -36.76 1.81
N ASN A 214 9.32 -36.12 2.26
CA ASN A 214 10.70 -36.65 2.27
C ASN A 214 11.31 -36.95 0.89
N ASN A 215 10.61 -36.66 -0.20
CA ASN A 215 11.13 -36.82 -1.55
C ASN A 215 11.64 -35.48 -2.08
N LYS A 216 12.80 -35.53 -2.75
CA LYS A 216 13.38 -34.38 -3.42
C LYS A 216 12.74 -34.25 -4.80
N HIS A 217 12.00 -33.16 -4.99
CA HIS A 217 11.38 -32.79 -6.25
C HIS A 217 12.13 -31.65 -6.90
N GLU A 218 11.88 -31.48 -8.20
CA GLU A 218 12.44 -30.39 -8.98
C GLU A 218 11.34 -29.68 -9.77
N ALA A 219 11.27 -28.36 -9.62
CA ALA A 219 10.46 -27.50 -10.47
C ALA A 219 11.39 -26.68 -11.37
N SER A 220 11.10 -26.69 -12.67
CA SER A 220 11.82 -25.87 -13.64
C SER A 220 10.85 -25.28 -14.66
N TRP A 221 11.19 -24.11 -15.20
CA TRP A 221 10.42 -23.49 -16.29
C TRP A 221 10.36 -24.37 -17.55
N LYS A 222 11.33 -25.29 -17.69
CA LYS A 222 11.35 -26.27 -18.77
C LYS A 222 10.09 -27.15 -18.76
N HIS A 223 9.59 -27.53 -17.57
CA HIS A 223 8.36 -28.32 -17.47
C HIS A 223 7.15 -27.57 -18.06
N ILE A 224 7.07 -26.25 -17.88
CA ILE A 224 6.02 -25.40 -18.46
C ILE A 224 6.21 -25.24 -19.97
N LEU A 225 7.45 -25.09 -20.44
CA LEU A 225 7.79 -25.04 -21.87
C LEU A 225 7.42 -26.34 -22.59
N ASP A 226 7.75 -27.48 -22.01
CA ASP A 226 7.49 -28.80 -22.58
C ASP A 226 5.98 -29.08 -22.62
N LEU A 227 5.27 -28.76 -21.53
CA LEU A 227 3.80 -28.80 -21.48
C LEU A 227 3.16 -27.92 -22.57
N PHE A 228 3.65 -26.69 -22.73
CA PHE A 228 3.14 -25.76 -23.75
C PHE A 228 3.35 -26.30 -25.18
N LYS A 229 4.49 -26.93 -25.46
CA LYS A 229 4.77 -27.54 -26.77
C LYS A 229 3.86 -28.74 -27.03
N LEU A 230 3.67 -29.59 -26.04
CA LEU A 230 2.78 -30.75 -26.15
C LEU A 230 1.34 -30.32 -26.43
N ASP A 231 0.82 -29.35 -25.67
CA ASP A 231 -0.54 -28.84 -25.84
C ASP A 231 -0.73 -28.04 -27.14
N SER A 232 0.32 -27.34 -27.60
CA SER A 232 0.26 -26.57 -28.83
C SER A 232 0.16 -27.41 -30.10
N ASN A 233 0.55 -28.68 -30.03
CA ASN A 233 0.49 -29.63 -31.14
C ASN A 233 -0.84 -30.40 -31.22
N ILE A 234 -1.80 -30.11 -30.34
CA ILE A 234 -3.14 -30.71 -30.38
C ILE A 234 -4.02 -29.85 -31.30
N ASP A 235 -4.48 -30.44 -32.41
CA ASP A 235 -5.20 -29.72 -33.48
C ASP A 235 -6.66 -29.37 -33.11
N ASP A 236 -7.35 -30.23 -32.35
CA ASP A 236 -8.80 -30.08 -32.14
C ASP A 236 -9.15 -29.24 -30.89
N VAL A 237 -8.66 -29.65 -29.71
CA VAL A 237 -9.01 -29.03 -28.43
C VAL A 237 -7.80 -29.00 -27.52
N LYS A 238 -7.16 -27.83 -27.44
CA LYS A 238 -6.10 -27.57 -26.46
C LYS A 238 -6.65 -27.74 -25.04
N LEU A 239 -5.93 -28.45 -24.20
CA LEU A 239 -6.21 -28.58 -22.77
C LEU A 239 -5.94 -27.25 -22.04
N LEU A 240 -4.99 -26.45 -22.55
CA LEU A 240 -4.57 -25.19 -21.92
C LEU A 240 -4.76 -23.98 -22.86
N PRO A 241 -6.00 -23.67 -23.30
CA PRO A 241 -6.26 -22.61 -24.28
C PRO A 241 -5.86 -21.20 -23.81
N ARG A 242 -5.72 -20.99 -22.49
CA ARG A 242 -5.27 -19.72 -21.89
C ARG A 242 -3.74 -19.59 -21.81
N LEU A 243 -3.00 -20.69 -21.93
CA LEU A 243 -1.55 -20.67 -21.92
C LEU A 243 -1.06 -20.28 -23.31
N THR A 244 -0.56 -19.06 -23.44
CA THR A 244 -0.07 -18.53 -24.72
C THR A 244 1.43 -18.34 -24.70
N VAL A 245 2.03 -18.16 -25.89
CA VAL A 245 3.46 -17.89 -26.08
C VAL A 245 3.95 -16.73 -25.19
N LYS A 246 3.11 -15.70 -24.95
CA LYS A 246 3.44 -14.56 -24.08
C LYS A 246 3.65 -14.98 -22.62
N HIS A 247 2.92 -15.97 -22.12
CA HIS A 247 3.08 -16.46 -20.75
C HIS A 247 4.38 -17.23 -20.55
N VAL A 248 4.81 -17.96 -21.60
CA VAL A 248 5.92 -18.92 -21.53
C VAL A 248 7.25 -18.31 -21.94
N ILE A 249 7.26 -17.38 -22.90
CA ILE A 249 8.48 -16.69 -23.38
C ILE A 249 8.58 -15.31 -22.70
N PRO A 250 9.55 -15.09 -21.78
CA PRO A 250 9.66 -13.86 -21.01
C PRO A 250 9.82 -12.60 -21.87
N ASP A 251 10.61 -12.65 -22.94
CA ASP A 251 10.94 -11.48 -23.78
C ASP A 251 9.77 -10.98 -24.63
N LYS A 252 8.72 -11.80 -24.79
CA LYS A 252 7.48 -11.39 -25.48
C LYS A 252 6.50 -10.68 -24.55
N ASN A 253 6.78 -10.63 -23.24
CA ASN A 253 6.06 -9.78 -22.30
C ASN A 253 6.63 -8.36 -22.30
N LYS A 254 6.34 -7.59 -23.36
CA LYS A 254 6.43 -6.12 -23.26
C LYS A 254 5.32 -5.64 -22.32
N LYS A 255 5.58 -5.62 -21.01
CA LYS A 255 4.84 -4.70 -20.15
C LYS A 255 5.34 -3.31 -20.51
N LYS A 256 4.45 -2.46 -21.05
CA LYS A 256 4.68 -1.01 -21.03
C LYS A 256 4.90 -0.64 -19.56
N MET A 257 6.13 -0.27 -19.22
CA MET A 257 6.39 0.52 -18.03
C MET A 257 5.77 1.90 -18.22
#